data_AF-A0A2T5C0H8-F1
#
_entry.id   AF-A0A2T5C0H8-F1
#
_cell.length_a   1.000
_cell.length_b   1.000
_cell.length_c   1.000
_cell.angle_alpha   90.00
_cell.angle_beta   90.00
_cell.angle_gamma   90.00
#
_symmetry.space_group_name_H-M   'P 1'
#
loop_
_entity.id
_entity.type
_entity.pdbx_description
1 polymer ?
#
loop_
_entity_poly.entity_id
_entity_poly.type
_entity_poly.pdbx_seq_one_letter_code
_entity_poly.pdbx_strand_id
1 'polypeptide(L)'
;MIFTLTEKETIGKRLVERQETSGLSQAAFARANEMSPADMSNIRGEKWKEQPHLVGDMKWIKFARLVDFTRKAELEWKTAQTNVKRQIDAQLNACKNYSFTAILCDDAGVGKTYACKAFAATNPHVYYIDCSNCRTRIRFVRAIARAVGINADGKIDDLFESAMYVLGLIDRPLLILDEAGDLEDKAFLELKRMYNNLEGQCGFYLVGADGLKKKIERGEAVRKVGFTEVFSRFGKKFTKIVPVEPEERRQFLIEMAHSLLDANGISDRNSRQDIIRTICLNGLKDLRTVKREVIKIRIKKEAC
;
A
#
# COMPACT_ATOMS: atom_id res chain seq x y z
N MET A 1 23.59 21.46 2.15
CA MET A 1 22.77 20.64 3.07
C MET A 1 21.36 20.59 2.50
N ILE A 2 20.84 19.39 2.18
CA ILE A 2 19.58 19.27 1.43
C ILE A 2 18.36 19.57 2.29
N PHE A 3 18.39 19.25 3.58
CA PHE A 3 17.32 19.48 4.55
C PHE A 3 17.81 20.38 5.70
N THR A 4 16.94 21.25 6.21
CA THR A 4 17.20 22.05 7.43
C THR A 4 17.14 21.16 8.68
N LEU A 5 17.61 21.68 9.82
CA LEU A 5 17.55 20.95 11.09
C LEU A 5 16.11 20.57 11.45
N THR A 6 15.17 21.51 11.39
CA THR A 6 13.74 21.31 11.68
C THR A 6 13.10 20.28 10.74
N GLU A 7 13.51 20.25 9.47
CA GLU A 7 13.03 19.24 8.52
C GLU A 7 13.56 17.85 8.88
N LYS A 8 14.85 17.74 9.23
CA LYS A 8 15.44 16.48 9.70
C LYS A 8 14.77 15.97 10.98
N GLU A 9 14.43 16.85 11.92
CA GLU A 9 13.66 16.49 13.11
C GLU A 9 12.27 15.97 12.76
N THR A 10 11.57 16.63 11.83
CA THR A 10 10.25 16.20 11.36
C THR A 10 10.32 14.82 10.69
N ILE A 11 11.30 14.62 9.79
CA ILE A 11 11.53 13.34 9.11
C ILE A 11 11.85 12.24 10.13
N GLY A 12 12.74 12.53 11.08
CA GLY A 12 13.16 11.59 12.12
C GLY A 12 12.00 11.14 13.00
N LYS A 13 11.16 12.10 13.44
CA LYS A 13 9.96 11.80 14.24
C LYS A 13 8.99 10.88 13.49
N ARG A 14 8.63 11.23 12.25
CA ARG A 14 7.74 10.39 11.42
C ARG A 14 8.31 8.99 11.17
N LEU A 15 9.63 8.87 11.05
CA LEU A 15 10.29 7.58 10.84
C LEU A 15 10.20 6.69 12.09
N VAL A 16 10.38 7.28 13.27
CA VAL A 16 10.23 6.60 14.55
C VAL A 16 8.79 6.13 14.76
N GLU A 17 7.80 7.01 14.52
CA GLU A 17 6.37 6.67 14.59
C GLU A 17 6.01 5.53 13.63
N ARG A 18 6.55 5.56 12.41
CA ARG A 18 6.33 4.50 11.41
C ARG A 18 6.97 3.17 11.83
N GLN A 19 8.15 3.20 12.45
CA GLN A 19 8.77 1.99 12.98
C GLN A 19 7.96 1.39 14.13
N GLU A 20 7.47 2.20 15.06
CA GLU A 20 6.63 1.74 16.18
C GLU A 20 5.33 1.13 15.67
N THR A 21 4.67 1.81 14.73
CA THR A 21 3.42 1.34 14.14
C THR A 21 3.59 0.02 13.39
N SER A 22 4.75 -0.24 12.78
CA SER A 22 4.99 -1.49 12.05
C SER A 22 4.97 -2.74 12.93
N GLY A 23 5.26 -2.60 14.23
CA GLY A 23 5.47 -3.72 15.15
C GLY A 23 6.82 -4.45 14.96
N LEU A 24 7.68 -4.00 14.04
CA LEU A 24 9.03 -4.54 13.85
C LEU A 24 10.01 -3.93 14.86
N SER A 25 11.05 -4.67 15.24
CA SER A 25 12.19 -4.11 15.98
C SER A 25 12.93 -3.06 15.14
N GLN A 26 13.71 -2.18 15.76
CA GLN A 26 14.48 -1.14 15.05
C GLN A 26 15.37 -1.74 13.95
N ALA A 27 16.04 -2.87 14.24
CA ALA A 27 16.90 -3.54 13.28
C ALA A 27 16.10 -4.19 12.14
N ALA A 28 14.98 -4.83 12.44
CA ALA A 28 14.10 -5.44 11.44
C ALA A 28 13.47 -4.39 10.53
N PHE A 29 12.96 -3.29 11.09
CA PHE A 29 12.42 -2.16 10.35
C PHE A 29 13.47 -1.51 9.45
N ALA A 30 14.70 -1.32 9.97
CA ALA A 30 15.80 -0.78 9.17
C ALA A 30 16.06 -1.66 7.94
N ARG A 31 16.23 -2.97 8.13
CA ARG A 31 16.45 -3.92 7.03
C ARG A 31 15.28 -3.92 6.03
N ALA A 32 14.04 -3.90 6.52
CA ALA A 32 12.84 -3.88 5.69
C ALA A 32 12.79 -2.66 4.75
N ASN A 33 13.39 -1.55 5.16
CA ASN A 33 13.43 -0.30 4.42
C ASN A 33 14.81 0.03 3.84
N GLU A 34 15.70 -0.96 3.74
CA GLU A 34 17.05 -0.81 3.16
C GLU A 34 17.93 0.25 3.87
N MET A 35 17.79 0.29 5.19
CA MET A 35 18.56 1.12 6.11
C MET A 35 19.46 0.24 7.00
N SER A 36 20.54 0.82 7.52
CA SER A 36 21.33 0.12 8.53
C SER A 36 20.65 0.21 9.90
N PRO A 37 20.78 -0.81 10.78
CA PRO A 37 20.28 -0.72 12.15
C PRO A 37 20.84 0.49 12.93
N ALA A 38 22.08 0.90 12.62
CA ALA A 38 22.70 2.09 13.18
C ALA A 38 21.97 3.38 12.81
N ASP A 39 21.37 3.45 11.60
CA ASP A 39 20.59 4.63 11.19
C ASP A 39 19.39 4.85 12.12
N MET A 40 18.60 3.80 12.37
CA MET A 40 17.46 3.88 13.30
C MET A 40 17.89 4.22 14.73
N SER A 41 18.97 3.61 15.21
CA SER A 41 19.52 3.88 16.54
C SER A 41 19.98 5.34 16.68
N ASN A 42 20.71 5.86 15.69
CA ASN A 42 21.18 7.23 15.67
C ASN A 42 20.03 8.24 15.58
N ILE A 43 19.00 7.96 14.77
CA ILE A 43 17.81 8.81 14.62
C ILE A 43 17.01 8.86 15.92
N ARG A 44 16.69 7.69 16.50
CA ARG A 44 15.89 7.59 17.73
C ARG A 44 16.62 8.18 18.94
N GLY A 45 17.92 7.94 19.05
CA GLY A 45 18.76 8.49 20.11
C GLY A 45 19.22 9.93 19.87
N GLU A 46 18.75 10.59 18.81
CA GLU A 46 19.09 11.95 18.41
C GLU A 46 20.59 12.26 18.24
N LYS A 47 21.46 11.26 18.21
CA LYS A 47 22.93 11.40 18.09
C LYS A 47 23.37 12.15 16.83
N TRP A 48 22.54 12.11 15.79
CA TRP A 48 22.78 12.84 14.54
C TRP A 48 22.73 14.37 14.70
N LYS A 49 22.13 14.90 15.79
CA LYS A 49 22.12 16.34 16.09
C LYS A 49 23.51 16.83 16.50
N GLU A 50 24.18 16.06 17.36
CA GLU A 50 25.54 16.34 17.83
C GLU A 50 26.60 15.94 16.79
N GLN A 51 26.36 14.82 16.10
CA GLN A 51 27.29 14.23 15.13
C GLN A 51 26.62 14.01 13.76
N PRO A 52 26.46 15.07 12.93
CA PRO A 52 25.74 14.99 11.67
C PRO A 52 26.28 13.96 10.68
N HIS A 53 27.57 13.62 10.75
CA HIS A 53 28.21 12.65 9.88
C HIS A 53 27.70 11.20 10.07
N LEU A 54 27.08 10.88 11.21
CA LEU A 54 26.49 9.57 11.47
C LEU A 54 25.34 9.22 10.51
N VAL A 55 24.62 10.25 10.04
CA VAL A 55 23.53 10.13 9.08
C VAL A 55 23.76 11.10 7.93
N GLY A 56 24.49 10.65 6.92
CA GLY A 56 24.80 11.47 5.73
C GLY A 56 23.57 11.94 4.97
N ASP A 57 23.69 13.07 4.25
CA ASP A 57 22.57 13.75 3.57
C ASP A 57 21.81 12.85 2.58
N MET A 58 22.48 11.92 1.90
CA MET A 58 21.81 10.96 1.00
C MET A 58 20.87 10.00 1.74
N LYS A 59 21.15 9.67 3.01
CA LYS A 59 20.26 8.85 3.83
C LYS A 59 19.01 9.62 4.20
N TRP A 60 19.11 10.91 4.52
CA TRP A 60 17.96 11.78 4.76
C TRP A 60 17.00 11.84 3.58
N ILE A 61 17.50 11.81 2.33
CA ILE A 61 16.64 11.73 1.14
C ILE A 61 15.83 10.42 1.12
N LYS A 62 16.46 9.29 1.50
CA LYS A 62 15.76 8.00 1.58
C LYS A 62 14.69 8.03 2.67
N PHE A 63 14.99 8.61 3.84
CA PHE A 63 14.05 8.70 4.95
C PHE A 63 12.88 9.61 4.61
N ALA A 64 13.15 10.78 4.03
CA ALA A 64 12.13 11.72 3.57
C ALA A 64 11.16 11.05 2.61
N ARG A 65 11.67 10.25 1.66
CA ARG A 65 10.84 9.47 0.73
C ARG A 65 10.00 8.41 1.45
N LEU A 66 10.58 7.71 2.41
CA LEU A 66 9.88 6.67 3.16
C LEU A 66 8.72 7.23 3.99
N VAL A 67 8.85 8.43 4.53
CA VAL A 67 7.81 9.07 5.36
C VAL A 67 6.95 10.10 4.60
N ASP A 68 7.02 10.06 3.26
CA ASP A 68 6.29 10.96 2.36
C ASP A 68 6.47 12.46 2.72
N PHE A 69 7.67 12.85 3.14
CA PHE A 69 8.00 14.23 3.48
C PHE A 69 8.06 15.10 2.22
N THR A 70 7.39 16.25 2.26
CA THR A 70 7.37 17.25 1.18
C THR A 70 7.40 18.66 1.78
N ARG A 71 8.11 19.58 1.11
CA ARG A 71 8.07 21.03 1.41
C ARG A 71 6.84 21.72 0.82
N LYS A 72 6.26 21.07 -0.18
CA LYS A 72 5.16 21.59 -0.98
C LYS A 72 3.84 21.31 -0.26
N ALA A 73 3.40 22.26 0.55
CA ALA A 73 2.15 22.17 1.31
C ALA A 73 0.94 21.97 0.38
N GLU A 74 0.97 22.55 -0.82
CA GLU A 74 -0.05 22.38 -1.86
C GLU A 74 -0.22 20.92 -2.30
N LEU A 75 0.86 20.12 -2.23
CA LEU A 75 0.88 18.70 -2.57
C LEU A 75 0.46 17.79 -1.42
N GLU A 76 0.33 18.32 -0.19
CA GLU A 76 -0.06 17.52 0.97
C GLU A 76 -1.50 17.00 0.79
N TRP A 77 -1.66 15.67 0.78
CA TRP A 77 -2.93 15.04 0.49
C TRP A 77 -3.56 14.47 1.76
N LYS A 78 -4.74 14.97 2.14
CA LYS A 78 -5.47 14.49 3.31
C LYS A 78 -6.30 13.26 2.94
N THR A 79 -6.12 12.19 3.72
CA THR A 79 -6.89 10.93 3.60
C THR A 79 -8.37 11.19 3.85
N ALA A 80 -9.24 10.89 2.89
CA ALA A 80 -10.69 10.91 3.08
C ALA A 80 -11.26 9.53 3.38
N GLN A 81 -12.32 9.47 4.20
CA GLN A 81 -13.07 8.25 4.50
C GLN A 81 -14.14 7.98 3.43
N THR A 82 -13.69 7.71 2.20
CA THR A 82 -14.58 7.35 1.09
C THR A 82 -15.27 6.01 1.33
N ASN A 83 -16.38 5.75 0.62
CA ASN A 83 -17.06 4.45 0.66
C ASN A 83 -16.09 3.29 0.32
N VAL A 84 -15.26 3.45 -0.71
CA VAL A 84 -14.21 2.46 -1.06
C VAL A 84 -13.23 2.24 0.08
N LYS A 85 -12.71 3.31 0.69
CA LYS A 85 -11.75 3.16 1.79
C LYS A 85 -12.38 2.41 2.97
N ARG A 86 -13.60 2.78 3.37
CA ARG A 86 -14.31 2.13 4.48
C ARG A 86 -14.53 0.64 4.24
N GLN A 87 -14.93 0.26 3.02
CA GLN A 87 -15.14 -1.15 2.69
C GLN A 87 -13.81 -1.93 2.61
N ILE A 88 -12.75 -1.34 2.06
CA ILE A 88 -11.42 -1.96 2.05
C ILE A 88 -10.90 -2.12 3.48
N ASP A 89 -10.98 -1.10 4.32
CA ASP A 89 -10.56 -1.17 5.72
C ASP A 89 -11.32 -2.28 6.47
N ALA A 90 -12.63 -2.43 6.24
CA ALA A 90 -13.43 -3.49 6.85
C ALA A 90 -12.96 -4.89 6.40
N GLN A 91 -12.68 -5.08 5.11
CA GLN A 91 -12.16 -6.34 4.58
C GLN A 91 -10.76 -6.65 5.09
N LEU A 92 -9.86 -5.65 5.13
CA LEU A 92 -8.51 -5.79 5.66
C LEU A 92 -8.53 -6.14 7.15
N ASN A 93 -9.40 -5.48 7.94
CA ASN A 93 -9.62 -5.83 9.35
C ASN A 93 -10.10 -7.27 9.52
N ALA A 94 -11.05 -7.73 8.68
CA ALA A 94 -11.50 -9.12 8.73
C ALA A 94 -10.38 -10.10 8.39
N CYS A 95 -9.58 -9.81 7.34
CA CYS A 95 -8.43 -10.63 6.97
C CYS A 95 -7.39 -10.69 8.08
N LYS A 96 -7.07 -9.55 8.70
CA LYS A 96 -6.13 -9.46 9.82
C LYS A 96 -6.63 -10.23 11.05
N ASN A 97 -7.86 -9.97 11.49
CA ASN A 97 -8.35 -10.48 12.77
C ASN A 97 -8.67 -11.97 12.76
N TYR A 98 -9.03 -12.52 11.61
CA TYR A 98 -9.47 -13.91 11.45
C TYR A 98 -8.57 -14.73 10.53
N SER A 99 -7.41 -14.19 10.12
CA SER A 99 -6.51 -14.83 9.15
C SER A 99 -7.22 -15.23 7.85
N PHE A 100 -8.21 -14.44 7.43
CA PHE A 100 -8.95 -14.70 6.20
C PHE A 100 -8.18 -14.28 4.97
N THR A 101 -8.56 -14.88 3.85
CA THR A 101 -8.09 -14.51 2.52
C THR A 101 -9.18 -13.82 1.73
N ALA A 102 -8.84 -12.79 0.97
CA ALA A 102 -9.76 -12.19 0.01
C ALA A 102 -9.05 -11.69 -1.26
N ILE A 103 -9.83 -11.58 -2.34
CA ILE A 103 -9.41 -10.98 -3.60
C ILE A 103 -10.32 -9.79 -3.91
N LEU A 104 -9.72 -8.60 -4.05
CA LEU A 104 -10.38 -7.39 -4.52
C LEU A 104 -9.96 -7.10 -5.96
N CYS A 105 -10.91 -7.24 -6.89
CA CYS A 105 -10.76 -6.84 -8.28
C CYS A 105 -11.75 -5.71 -8.58
N ASP A 106 -11.26 -4.48 -8.66
CA ASP A 106 -12.10 -3.31 -8.93
C ASP A 106 -11.48 -2.35 -9.94
N ASP A 107 -12.22 -1.30 -10.29
CA ASP A 107 -11.83 -0.30 -11.28
C ASP A 107 -10.51 0.39 -10.88
N ALA A 108 -9.69 0.72 -11.89
CA ALA A 108 -8.47 1.50 -11.66
C ALA A 108 -8.81 2.92 -11.21
N GLY A 109 -8.00 3.48 -10.30
CA GLY A 109 -8.12 4.88 -9.88
C GLY A 109 -9.24 5.19 -8.88
N VAL A 110 -9.91 4.18 -8.32
CA VAL A 110 -10.95 4.35 -7.28
C VAL A 110 -10.42 4.40 -5.84
N GLY A 111 -9.09 4.29 -5.68
CA GLY A 111 -8.42 4.45 -4.38
C GLY A 111 -7.97 3.17 -3.68
N LYS A 112 -8.02 1.99 -4.34
CA LYS A 112 -7.61 0.70 -3.74
C LYS A 112 -6.22 0.70 -3.13
N THR A 113 -5.20 0.99 -3.93
CA THR A 113 -3.79 1.10 -3.52
C THR A 113 -3.62 2.09 -2.37
N TYR A 114 -4.31 3.24 -2.45
CA TYR A 114 -4.21 4.27 -1.42
C TYR A 114 -4.80 3.80 -0.09
N ALA A 115 -5.97 3.16 -0.11
CA ALA A 115 -6.60 2.59 1.07
C ALA A 115 -5.70 1.51 1.72
N CYS A 116 -5.14 0.61 0.91
CA CYS A 116 -4.22 -0.44 1.38
C CYS A 116 -2.96 0.12 2.04
N LYS A 117 -2.31 1.11 1.40
CA LYS A 117 -1.13 1.79 1.96
C LYS A 117 -1.47 2.53 3.25
N ALA A 118 -2.58 3.25 3.27
CA ALA A 118 -3.04 3.97 4.46
C ALA A 118 -3.32 3.00 5.62
N PHE A 119 -3.97 1.87 5.35
CA PHE A 119 -4.23 0.84 6.35
C PHE A 119 -2.94 0.24 6.90
N ALA A 120 -1.99 -0.13 6.04
CA ALA A 120 -0.69 -0.67 6.45
C ALA A 120 0.14 0.33 7.25
N ALA A 121 0.01 1.63 6.95
CA ALA A 121 0.74 2.68 7.67
C ALA A 121 0.21 2.93 9.10
N THR A 122 -1.03 2.54 9.41
CA THR A 122 -1.67 2.81 10.71
C THR A 122 -1.96 1.55 11.53
N ASN A 123 -1.55 0.37 11.06
CA ASN A 123 -1.82 -0.90 11.73
C ASN A 123 -0.54 -1.74 11.84
N PRO A 124 -0.25 -2.31 13.03
CA PRO A 124 0.88 -3.20 13.20
C PRO A 124 0.66 -4.52 12.49
N HIS A 125 1.78 -5.15 12.11
CA HIS A 125 1.83 -6.48 11.48
C HIS A 125 1.10 -6.53 10.12
N VAL A 126 0.95 -5.40 9.46
CA VAL A 126 0.40 -5.31 8.11
C VAL A 126 1.53 -5.02 7.13
N TYR A 127 1.76 -5.94 6.21
CA TYR A 127 2.85 -5.92 5.25
C TYR A 127 2.29 -5.66 3.85
N TYR A 128 2.51 -4.44 3.35
CA TYR A 128 2.12 -4.05 2.00
C TYR A 128 3.24 -4.37 0.99
N ILE A 129 2.90 -5.09 -0.07
CA ILE A 129 3.81 -5.43 -1.17
C ILE A 129 3.19 -5.00 -2.48
N ASP A 130 3.92 -4.16 -3.23
CA ASP A 130 3.57 -3.76 -4.59
C ASP A 130 4.15 -4.76 -5.59
N CYS A 131 3.30 -5.63 -6.12
CA CYS A 131 3.68 -6.73 -7.00
C CYS A 131 4.19 -6.25 -8.37
N SER A 132 3.82 -5.04 -8.79
CA SER A 132 4.32 -4.44 -10.04
C SER A 132 5.84 -4.24 -10.03
N ASN A 133 6.42 -4.05 -8.83
CA ASN A 133 7.86 -3.89 -8.62
C ASN A 133 8.62 -5.20 -8.37
N CYS A 134 7.91 -6.32 -8.13
CA CYS A 134 8.50 -7.61 -7.77
C CYS A 134 7.91 -8.80 -8.54
N ARG A 135 7.69 -8.61 -9.85
CA ARG A 135 6.97 -9.53 -10.74
C ARG A 135 7.51 -10.97 -10.80
N THR A 136 8.83 -11.15 -10.72
CA THR A 136 9.47 -12.48 -10.82
C THR A 136 9.51 -13.18 -9.46
N ARG A 137 9.58 -14.53 -9.45
CA ARG A 137 9.66 -15.34 -8.22
C ARG A 137 10.75 -14.84 -7.26
N ILE A 138 11.95 -14.61 -7.78
CA ILE A 138 13.13 -14.16 -7.03
C ILE A 138 12.84 -12.81 -6.35
N ARG A 139 12.30 -11.84 -7.10
CA ARG A 139 12.01 -10.51 -6.57
C ARG A 139 10.85 -10.54 -5.57
N PHE A 140 9.83 -11.33 -5.84
CA PHE A 140 8.65 -11.46 -4.98
C PHE A 140 9.02 -12.01 -3.61
N VAL A 141 9.73 -13.15 -3.55
CA VAL A 141 10.17 -13.75 -2.29
C VAL A 141 11.08 -12.80 -1.50
N ARG A 142 12.01 -12.12 -2.18
CA ARG A 142 12.87 -11.11 -1.54
C ARG A 142 12.11 -9.89 -1.06
N ALA A 143 10.99 -9.52 -1.71
CA ALA A 143 10.14 -8.44 -1.23
C ALA A 143 9.41 -8.84 0.06
N ILE A 144 8.90 -10.06 0.14
CA ILE A 144 8.27 -10.60 1.37
C ILE A 144 9.29 -10.70 2.50
N ALA A 145 10.45 -11.30 2.26
CA ALA A 145 11.50 -11.45 3.26
C ALA A 145 11.96 -10.09 3.82
N ARG A 146 12.14 -9.08 2.95
CA ARG A 146 12.41 -7.71 3.40
C ARG A 146 11.27 -7.15 4.23
N ALA A 147 10.03 -7.28 3.79
CA ALA A 147 8.88 -6.71 4.50
C ALA A 147 8.79 -7.17 5.96
N VAL A 148 9.21 -8.41 6.25
CA VAL A 148 9.22 -8.99 7.60
C VAL A 148 10.55 -8.79 8.35
N GLY A 149 11.49 -8.04 7.78
CA GLY A 149 12.76 -7.63 8.41
C GLY A 149 13.90 -8.64 8.32
N ILE A 150 13.79 -9.64 7.45
CA ILE A 150 14.85 -10.61 7.17
C ILE A 150 15.82 -10.03 6.14
N ASN A 151 17.11 -10.31 6.29
CA ASN A 151 18.08 -9.95 5.27
C ASN A 151 17.83 -10.79 4.02
N ALA A 152 17.65 -10.14 2.87
CA ALA A 152 17.15 -10.79 1.66
C ALA A 152 18.24 -11.43 0.80
N ASP A 153 19.38 -11.79 1.41
CA ASP A 153 20.52 -12.42 0.74
C ASP A 153 20.43 -13.95 0.80
N GLY A 154 21.12 -14.63 -0.12
CA GLY A 154 21.15 -16.10 -0.16
C GLY A 154 20.12 -16.73 -1.11
N LYS A 155 19.88 -18.03 -0.88
CA LYS A 155 19.02 -18.86 -1.74
C LYS A 155 17.55 -18.48 -1.54
N ILE A 156 16.81 -18.48 -2.63
CA ILE A 156 15.41 -18.03 -2.64
C ILE A 156 14.50 -18.94 -1.82
N ASP A 157 14.74 -20.25 -1.82
CA ASP A 157 13.92 -21.17 -1.04
C ASP A 157 14.17 -21.04 0.47
N ASP A 158 15.43 -20.90 0.91
CA ASP A 158 15.77 -20.62 2.30
C ASP A 158 15.14 -19.30 2.80
N LEU A 159 15.14 -18.27 1.94
CA LEU A 159 14.51 -16.98 2.23
C LEU A 159 12.98 -17.11 2.33
N PHE A 160 12.38 -17.91 1.45
CA PHE A 160 10.95 -18.18 1.49
C PHE A 160 10.56 -18.84 2.82
N GLU A 161 11.24 -19.92 3.19
CA GLU A 161 10.98 -20.67 4.42
C GLU A 161 11.18 -19.80 5.65
N SER A 162 12.27 -19.03 5.70
CA SER A 162 12.54 -18.08 6.79
C SER A 162 11.45 -17.02 6.91
N ALA A 163 10.98 -16.48 5.78
CA ALA A 163 9.91 -15.48 5.77
C ALA A 163 8.57 -16.06 6.25
N MET A 164 8.23 -17.28 5.83
CA MET A 164 7.03 -17.96 6.29
C MET A 164 7.12 -18.26 7.79
N TYR A 165 8.26 -18.76 8.27
CA TYR A 165 8.48 -19.01 9.69
C TYR A 165 8.29 -17.75 10.54
N VAL A 166 8.91 -16.63 10.14
CA VAL A 166 8.76 -15.35 10.86
C VAL A 166 7.32 -14.85 10.84
N LEU A 167 6.62 -14.95 9.70
CA LEU A 167 5.20 -14.59 9.62
C LEU A 167 4.35 -15.44 10.55
N GLY A 168 4.56 -16.75 10.61
CA GLY A 168 3.79 -17.65 11.48
C GLY A 168 3.96 -17.39 12.97
N LEU A 169 5.03 -16.69 13.38
CA LEU A 169 5.27 -16.29 14.77
C LEU A 169 4.63 -14.94 15.15
N ILE A 170 4.26 -14.13 14.16
CA ILE A 170 3.68 -12.81 14.40
C ILE A 170 2.20 -12.99 14.78
N ASP A 171 1.70 -12.19 15.72
CA ASP A 171 0.27 -12.19 16.05
C ASP A 171 -0.53 -11.53 14.92
N ARG A 172 -1.41 -12.33 14.30
CA ARG A 172 -2.38 -11.89 13.27
C ARG A 172 -1.76 -11.02 12.16
N PRO A 173 -0.68 -11.48 11.48
CA PRO A 173 -0.10 -10.77 10.37
C PRO A 173 -1.08 -10.70 9.20
N LEU A 174 -0.96 -9.63 8.41
CA LEU A 174 -1.69 -9.46 7.17
C LEU A 174 -0.72 -9.12 6.03
N LEU A 175 -0.73 -9.92 4.98
CA LEU A 175 -0.04 -9.62 3.73
C LEU A 175 -1.02 -9.00 2.72
N ILE A 176 -0.78 -7.73 2.37
CA ILE A 176 -1.48 -7.06 1.29
C ILE A 176 -0.62 -7.12 0.03
N LEU A 177 -1.11 -7.80 -1.00
CA LEU A 177 -0.42 -7.97 -2.28
C LEU A 177 -1.13 -7.12 -3.34
N ASP A 178 -0.68 -5.88 -3.51
CA ASP A 178 -1.25 -4.94 -4.47
C ASP A 178 -0.69 -5.15 -5.88
N GLU A 179 -1.50 -4.85 -6.88
CA GLU A 179 -1.25 -5.16 -8.30
C GLU A 179 -0.84 -6.63 -8.53
N ALA A 180 -1.45 -7.58 -7.80
CA ALA A 180 -1.08 -9.00 -7.86
C ALA A 180 -1.23 -9.64 -9.26
N GLY A 181 -1.97 -8.98 -10.16
CA GLY A 181 -2.07 -9.37 -11.57
C GLY A 181 -0.71 -9.35 -12.30
N ASP A 182 0.21 -8.49 -11.88
CA ASP A 182 1.49 -8.25 -12.55
C ASP A 182 2.56 -9.31 -12.25
N LEU A 183 2.33 -10.15 -11.24
CA LEU A 183 3.20 -11.28 -10.94
C LEU A 183 3.34 -12.18 -12.18
N GLU A 184 4.50 -12.76 -12.39
CA GLU A 184 4.66 -13.84 -13.36
C GLU A 184 4.04 -15.13 -12.81
N ASP A 185 3.76 -16.10 -13.67
CA ASP A 185 3.11 -17.35 -13.25
C ASP A 185 3.87 -18.05 -12.13
N LYS A 186 5.20 -18.14 -12.25
CA LYS A 186 6.05 -18.77 -11.22
C LYS A 186 5.95 -18.06 -9.87
N ALA A 187 5.89 -16.73 -9.87
CA ALA A 187 5.70 -15.95 -8.64
C ALA A 187 4.28 -16.10 -8.09
N PHE A 188 3.29 -16.12 -8.98
CA PHE A 188 1.88 -16.28 -8.63
C PHE A 188 1.60 -17.64 -7.97
N LEU A 189 2.31 -18.69 -8.38
CA LEU A 189 2.22 -20.00 -7.73
C LEU A 189 2.80 -20.03 -6.31
N GLU A 190 3.66 -19.08 -5.93
CA GLU A 190 4.13 -18.96 -4.55
C GLU A 190 2.99 -18.61 -3.58
N LEU A 191 1.94 -17.90 -4.04
CA LEU A 191 0.75 -17.59 -3.22
C LEU A 191 0.14 -18.85 -2.59
N LYS A 192 0.15 -19.94 -3.35
CA LYS A 192 -0.36 -21.24 -2.95
C LYS A 192 0.51 -21.85 -1.83
N ARG A 193 1.84 -21.71 -1.95
CA ARG A 193 2.80 -22.17 -0.94
C ARG A 193 2.68 -21.32 0.32
N MET A 194 2.56 -20.00 0.17
CA MET A 194 2.40 -19.06 1.29
C MET A 194 1.16 -19.38 2.11
N TYR A 195 0.01 -19.58 1.45
CA TYR A 195 -1.22 -19.99 2.13
C TYR A 195 -1.04 -21.29 2.91
N ASN A 196 -0.49 -22.35 2.29
CA ASN A 196 -0.31 -23.63 2.99
C ASN A 196 0.62 -23.54 4.20
N ASN A 197 1.64 -22.66 4.17
CA ASN A 197 2.56 -22.48 5.29
C ASN A 197 1.96 -21.66 6.43
N LEU A 198 0.94 -20.85 6.15
CA LEU A 198 0.40 -19.84 7.05
C LEU A 198 -1.11 -19.96 7.25
N GLU A 199 -1.67 -21.13 6.96
CA GLU A 199 -3.10 -21.38 7.04
C GLU A 199 -3.60 -21.16 8.47
N GLY A 200 -4.62 -20.32 8.62
CA GLY A 200 -5.14 -19.93 9.94
C GLY A 200 -4.26 -18.96 10.74
N GLN A 201 -3.04 -18.66 10.26
CA GLN A 201 -2.08 -17.79 10.96
C GLN A 201 -1.96 -16.41 10.33
N CYS A 202 -1.99 -16.31 8.99
CA CYS A 202 -1.81 -15.07 8.26
C CYS A 202 -3.02 -14.73 7.40
N GLY A 203 -3.49 -13.49 7.50
CA GLY A 203 -4.44 -12.94 6.54
C GLY A 203 -3.77 -12.61 5.22
N PHE A 204 -4.47 -12.83 4.10
CA PHE A 204 -3.98 -12.42 2.79
C PHE A 204 -5.02 -11.59 2.04
N TYR A 205 -4.58 -10.49 1.45
CA TYR A 205 -5.45 -9.62 0.68
C TYR A 205 -4.83 -9.34 -0.68
N LEU A 206 -5.34 -10.00 -1.73
CA LEU A 206 -4.92 -9.75 -3.10
C LEU A 206 -5.71 -8.57 -3.66
N VAL A 207 -5.01 -7.60 -4.24
CA VAL A 207 -5.62 -6.43 -4.85
C VAL A 207 -5.17 -6.32 -6.30
N GLY A 208 -6.11 -6.01 -7.18
CA GLY A 208 -5.82 -5.74 -8.57
C GLY A 208 -6.98 -5.10 -9.32
N ALA A 209 -6.73 -4.77 -10.58
CA ALA A 209 -7.78 -4.43 -11.54
C ALA A 209 -8.25 -5.68 -12.30
N ASP A 210 -9.00 -5.49 -13.39
CA ASP A 210 -9.49 -6.57 -14.26
C ASP A 210 -8.38 -7.51 -14.76
N GLY A 211 -7.13 -7.04 -14.84
CA GLY A 211 -5.98 -7.86 -15.20
C GLY A 211 -5.78 -9.06 -14.27
N LEU A 212 -5.96 -8.88 -12.95
CA LEU A 212 -5.86 -9.97 -11.97
C LEU A 212 -6.99 -10.98 -12.16
N LYS A 213 -8.22 -10.49 -12.31
CA LYS A 213 -9.41 -11.34 -12.56
C LYS A 213 -9.22 -12.19 -13.82
N LYS A 214 -8.92 -11.55 -14.95
CA LYS A 214 -8.67 -12.23 -16.23
C LYS A 214 -7.53 -13.24 -16.17
N LYS A 215 -6.46 -12.92 -15.43
CA LYS A 215 -5.33 -13.82 -15.25
C LYS A 215 -5.74 -15.11 -14.54
N ILE A 216 -6.53 -15.01 -13.46
CA ILE A 216 -7.03 -16.18 -12.73
C ILE A 216 -8.01 -16.97 -13.60
N GLU A 217 -9.02 -16.32 -14.17
CA GLU A 217 -10.05 -16.96 -15.00
C GLU A 217 -9.45 -17.67 -16.22
N ARG A 218 -8.51 -17.03 -16.92
CA ARG A 218 -7.79 -17.65 -18.04
C ARG A 218 -6.99 -18.87 -17.57
N GLY A 219 -6.33 -18.79 -16.42
CA GLY A 219 -5.59 -19.89 -15.83
C GLY A 219 -6.47 -21.09 -15.53
N GLU A 220 -7.66 -20.87 -14.96
CA GLU A 220 -8.64 -21.94 -14.71
C GLU A 220 -9.19 -22.53 -16.02
N ALA A 221 -9.56 -21.69 -16.99
CA ALA A 221 -10.12 -22.13 -18.26
C ALA A 221 -9.19 -23.07 -19.03
N VAL A 222 -7.88 -22.80 -19.01
CA VAL A 222 -6.87 -23.65 -19.67
C VAL A 222 -6.30 -24.74 -18.75
N ARG A 223 -6.87 -24.92 -17.54
CA ARG A 223 -6.40 -25.86 -16.50
C ARG A 223 -4.91 -25.72 -16.21
N LYS A 224 -4.44 -24.47 -16.17
CA LYS A 224 -3.05 -24.17 -15.88
C LYS A 224 -2.71 -24.63 -14.47
N VAL A 225 -1.63 -25.39 -14.34
CA VAL A 225 -1.19 -26.01 -13.08
C VAL A 225 -1.17 -24.96 -11.96
N GLY A 226 -1.89 -25.26 -10.87
CA GLY A 226 -1.90 -24.48 -9.63
C GLY A 226 -2.80 -23.23 -9.61
N PHE A 227 -3.35 -22.76 -10.73
CA PHE A 227 -4.21 -21.56 -10.75
C PHE A 227 -5.54 -21.78 -10.02
N THR A 228 -6.22 -22.90 -10.28
CA THR A 228 -7.45 -23.29 -9.57
C THR A 228 -7.21 -23.43 -8.06
N GLU A 229 -6.05 -23.95 -7.65
CA GLU A 229 -5.71 -24.06 -6.23
C GLU A 229 -5.51 -22.68 -5.59
N VAL A 230 -4.80 -21.76 -6.27
CA VAL A 230 -4.64 -20.39 -5.78
C VAL A 230 -6.01 -19.73 -5.65
N PHE A 231 -6.87 -19.83 -6.66
CA PHE A 231 -8.20 -19.22 -6.56
C PHE A 231 -9.04 -19.82 -5.42
N SER A 232 -8.99 -21.14 -5.23
CA SER A 232 -9.67 -21.82 -4.13
C SER A 232 -9.17 -21.36 -2.76
N ARG A 233 -7.84 -21.29 -2.56
CA ARG A 233 -7.22 -20.86 -1.29
C ARG A 233 -7.51 -19.40 -0.93
N PHE A 234 -7.80 -18.58 -1.94
CA PHE A 234 -8.11 -17.16 -1.77
C PHE A 234 -9.62 -16.86 -1.87
N GLY A 235 -10.45 -17.85 -1.51
CA GLY A 235 -11.90 -17.69 -1.30
C GLY A 235 -12.77 -17.87 -2.54
N LYS A 236 -12.19 -18.21 -3.70
CA LYS A 236 -12.91 -18.51 -4.96
C LYS A 236 -13.94 -17.44 -5.37
N LYS A 237 -13.68 -16.18 -4.98
CA LYS A 237 -14.59 -15.06 -5.18
C LYS A 237 -13.81 -13.78 -5.43
N PHE A 238 -14.23 -13.04 -6.44
CA PHE A 238 -13.78 -11.66 -6.67
C PHE A 238 -14.73 -10.70 -5.97
N THR A 239 -14.20 -9.83 -5.12
CA THR A 239 -14.96 -8.71 -4.56
C THR A 239 -14.81 -7.50 -5.47
N LYS A 240 -15.91 -6.80 -5.73
CA LYS A 240 -15.98 -5.49 -6.40
C LYS A 240 -16.83 -4.57 -5.52
N ILE A 241 -16.33 -3.37 -5.25
CA ILE A 241 -16.98 -2.37 -4.40
C ILE A 241 -17.78 -1.39 -5.26
N VAL A 242 -17.20 -0.96 -6.38
CA VAL A 242 -17.87 -0.01 -7.28
C VAL A 242 -19.05 -0.69 -7.97
N PRO A 243 -20.25 -0.08 -7.94
CA PRO A 243 -21.42 -0.60 -8.63
C PRO A 243 -21.15 -0.83 -10.13
N VAL A 244 -21.81 -1.85 -10.69
CA VAL A 244 -21.71 -2.18 -12.12
C VAL A 244 -22.69 -1.35 -12.95
N GLU A 245 -23.86 -1.03 -12.37
CA GLU A 245 -24.89 -0.22 -13.02
C GLU A 245 -24.35 1.21 -13.27
N PRO A 246 -24.45 1.77 -14.50
CA PRO A 246 -23.87 3.06 -14.87
C PRO A 246 -24.26 4.28 -14.02
N GLU A 247 -25.54 4.46 -13.71
CA GLU A 247 -26.07 5.57 -12.90
C GLU A 247 -25.71 5.41 -11.41
N GLU A 248 -25.83 4.21 -10.84
CA GLU A 248 -25.36 3.94 -9.47
C GLU A 248 -23.86 4.18 -9.36
N ARG A 249 -23.09 3.71 -10.34
CA ARG A 249 -21.64 3.93 -10.43
C ARG A 249 -21.32 5.41 -10.49
N ARG A 250 -22.05 6.18 -11.31
CA ARG A 250 -21.90 7.63 -11.42
C ARG A 250 -22.11 8.30 -10.07
N GLN A 251 -23.24 8.01 -9.41
CA GLN A 251 -23.58 8.59 -8.12
C GLN A 251 -22.53 8.23 -7.06
N PHE A 252 -22.10 6.97 -7.03
CA PHE A 252 -21.06 6.49 -6.12
C PHE A 252 -19.72 7.22 -6.30
N LEU A 253 -19.29 7.47 -7.54
CA LEU A 253 -18.06 8.23 -7.83
C LEU A 253 -18.18 9.71 -7.39
N ILE A 254 -19.36 10.32 -7.59
CA ILE A 254 -19.64 11.70 -7.15
C ILE A 254 -19.54 11.82 -5.63
N GLU A 255 -20.13 10.89 -4.87
CA GLU A 255 -20.06 10.87 -3.41
C GLU A 255 -18.62 10.72 -2.90
N MET A 256 -17.85 9.85 -3.53
CA MET A 256 -16.42 9.72 -3.22
C MET A 256 -15.65 11.00 -3.53
N ALA A 257 -15.95 11.67 -4.64
CA ALA A 257 -15.33 12.94 -4.98
C ALA A 257 -15.65 14.02 -3.94
N HIS A 258 -16.92 14.13 -3.50
CA HIS A 258 -17.28 15.04 -2.41
C HIS A 258 -16.50 14.76 -1.13
N SER A 259 -16.41 13.49 -0.72
CA SER A 259 -15.62 13.09 0.45
C SER A 259 -14.16 13.53 0.35
N LEU A 260 -13.55 13.40 -0.84
CA LEU A 260 -12.18 13.85 -1.09
C LEU A 260 -12.04 15.37 -1.03
N LEU A 261 -12.99 16.11 -1.61
CA LEU A 261 -13.00 17.58 -1.61
C LEU A 261 -13.15 18.13 -0.19
N ASP A 262 -14.03 17.54 0.62
CA ASP A 262 -14.25 17.92 2.02
C ASP A 262 -12.99 17.70 2.85
N ALA A 263 -12.40 16.50 2.78
CA ALA A 263 -11.17 16.19 3.52
C ALA A 263 -10.00 17.10 3.13
N ASN A 264 -9.98 17.59 1.89
CA ASN A 264 -8.92 18.43 1.36
C ASN A 264 -9.23 19.94 1.40
N GLY A 265 -10.31 20.33 2.08
CA GLY A 265 -10.64 21.74 2.37
C GLY A 265 -11.12 22.54 1.17
N ILE A 266 -11.66 21.89 0.14
CA ILE A 266 -12.25 22.59 -1.01
C ILE A 266 -13.71 22.91 -0.72
N SER A 267 -13.97 24.09 -0.17
CA SER A 267 -15.31 24.58 0.20
C SER A 267 -15.99 25.42 -0.88
N ASP A 268 -15.23 26.02 -1.80
CA ASP A 268 -15.78 26.89 -2.84
C ASP A 268 -16.76 26.14 -3.76
N ARG A 269 -18.00 26.64 -3.83
CA ARG A 269 -19.11 25.96 -4.54
C ARG A 269 -18.83 25.81 -6.03
N ASN A 270 -18.29 26.85 -6.67
CA ASN A 270 -18.03 26.86 -8.10
C ASN A 270 -16.94 25.83 -8.45
N SER A 271 -15.83 25.86 -7.71
CA SER A 271 -14.74 24.89 -7.84
C SER A 271 -15.22 23.45 -7.65
N ARG A 272 -16.08 23.19 -6.64
CA ARG A 272 -16.65 21.86 -6.43
C ARG A 272 -17.51 21.43 -7.62
N GLN A 273 -18.40 22.29 -8.11
CA GLN A 273 -19.25 21.98 -9.26
C GLN A 273 -18.42 21.71 -10.52
N ASP A 274 -17.39 22.50 -10.78
CA ASP A 274 -16.49 22.33 -11.92
C ASP A 274 -15.72 21.00 -11.85
N ILE A 275 -15.24 20.62 -10.67
CA ILE A 275 -14.56 19.33 -10.47
C ILE A 275 -15.53 18.17 -10.70
N ILE A 276 -16.72 18.21 -10.09
CA ILE A 276 -17.72 17.16 -10.27
C ILE A 276 -18.13 17.05 -11.73
N ARG A 277 -18.38 18.18 -12.41
CA ARG A 277 -18.65 18.19 -13.85
C ARG A 277 -17.51 17.54 -14.62
N THR A 278 -16.26 17.88 -14.30
CA THR A 278 -15.06 17.31 -14.95
C THR A 278 -14.96 15.79 -14.81
N ILE A 279 -15.38 15.22 -13.67
CA ILE A 279 -15.41 13.77 -13.45
C ILE A 279 -16.49 13.11 -14.30
N CYS A 280 -17.64 13.77 -14.46
CA CYS A 280 -18.77 13.25 -15.24
C CYS A 280 -18.61 13.44 -16.76
N LEU A 281 -17.66 14.25 -17.24
CA LEU A 281 -17.45 14.52 -18.67
C LEU A 281 -16.67 13.41 -19.39
N ASN A 282 -17.15 12.99 -20.57
CA ASN A 282 -16.48 12.11 -21.54
C ASN A 282 -15.99 10.76 -20.97
N GLY A 283 -16.92 9.98 -20.42
CA GLY A 283 -16.63 8.72 -19.74
C GLY A 283 -16.15 9.00 -18.31
N LEU A 284 -16.89 8.49 -17.32
CA LEU A 284 -16.62 8.71 -15.89
C LEU A 284 -15.12 8.60 -15.59
N LYS A 285 -14.50 9.74 -15.28
CA LYS A 285 -13.07 9.78 -14.93
C LYS A 285 -12.87 9.23 -13.52
N ASP A 286 -11.67 8.76 -13.25
CA ASP A 286 -11.30 8.22 -11.95
C ASP A 286 -10.99 9.32 -10.91
N LEU A 287 -10.83 8.92 -9.64
CA LEU A 287 -10.54 9.84 -8.54
C LEU A 287 -9.15 10.48 -8.63
N ARG A 288 -8.27 10.03 -9.53
CA ARG A 288 -6.99 10.71 -9.78
C ARG A 288 -7.23 12.08 -10.40
N THR A 289 -8.33 12.24 -11.15
CA THR A 289 -8.76 13.55 -11.69
C THR A 289 -9.09 14.52 -10.56
N VAL A 290 -9.84 14.09 -9.54
CA VAL A 290 -10.14 14.90 -8.35
C VAL A 290 -8.86 15.42 -7.73
N LYS A 291 -7.89 14.53 -7.49
CA LYS A 291 -6.59 14.91 -6.91
C LYS A 291 -5.87 15.97 -7.74
N ARG A 292 -5.83 15.81 -9.05
CA ARG A 292 -5.19 16.79 -9.96
C ARG A 292 -5.87 18.16 -9.90
N GLU A 293 -7.19 18.20 -9.91
CA GLU A 293 -7.92 19.47 -9.86
C GLU A 293 -7.78 20.18 -8.50
N VAL A 294 -7.81 19.43 -7.39
CA VAL A 294 -7.55 19.98 -6.05
C VAL A 294 -6.15 20.61 -5.98
N ILE A 295 -5.12 19.91 -6.48
CA ILE A 295 -3.75 20.41 -6.51
C ILE A 295 -3.65 21.68 -7.37
N LYS A 296 -4.29 21.72 -8.54
CA LYS A 296 -4.32 22.92 -9.39
C LYS A 296 -4.91 24.13 -8.67
N ILE A 297 -6.01 23.96 -7.94
CA ILE A 297 -6.63 25.05 -7.18
C ILE A 297 -5.67 25.57 -6.11
N ARG A 298 -4.97 24.67 -5.40
CA ARG A 298 -4.02 25.06 -4.36
C ARG A 298 -2.82 25.82 -4.92
N ILE A 299 -2.22 25.32 -6.01
CA ILE A 299 -1.12 26.01 -6.70
C ILE A 299 -1.54 27.43 -7.13
N LYS A 300 -2.74 27.59 -7.69
CA LYS A 300 -3.25 28.92 -8.07
C LYS A 300 -3.41 29.85 -6.87
N LYS A 301 -3.84 29.33 -5.72
CA LYS A 301 -3.98 30.14 -4.49
C LYS A 301 -2.64 30.59 -3.90
N GLU A 302 -1.58 29.80 -4.06
CA GLU A 302 -0.23 30.18 -3.59
C GLU A 302 0.48 31.16 -4.53
N ALA A 303 0.06 31.21 -5.80
CA ALA A 303 0.60 32.13 -6.79
C ALA A 303 -0.09 33.51 -6.81
N CYS A 304 -1.22 33.67 -6.09
CA CYS A 304 -1.96 34.92 -5.91
C CYS A 304 -1.68 35.52 -4.54
#